data_AF-A0A6A6KCR9-F1
#
_entry.id   AF-A0A6A6KCR9-F1
#
_cell.length_a   1.000
_cell.length_b   1.000
_cell.length_c   1.000
_cell.angle_alpha   90.00
_cell.angle_beta   90.00
_cell.angle_gamma   90.00
#
_symmetry.space_group_name_H-M   'P 1'
#
loop_
_entity.id
_entity.type
_entity.pdbx_description
1 polymer ?
#
loop_
_entity_poly.entity_id
_entity_poly.type
_entity_poly.pdbx_seq_one_letter_code
_entity_poly.pdbx_strand_id
1 'polypeptide(L)'
;MTNSATSLGISNAFFSIILGAVLCYVKPHSAIDDRAKPEDFTVRPKWVTFPTKVVFRLFEILKFFDSVTANASEVSNAYRFEEVLRGCEMIAVRSSMEFEPEWLHLQEEIHGKPCMPVGMLPTKVCDAGEDTDAWSSIKQ
;
A
#
# COMPACT_ATOMS: atom_id res chain seq x y z
N MET A 1 -19.24 0.88 0.64
CA MET A 1 -18.90 1.73 1.80
C MET A 1 -18.70 3.14 1.29
N THR A 2 -19.58 4.09 1.62
CA THR A 2 -19.34 5.50 1.32
C THR A 2 -18.25 6.03 2.24
N ASN A 3 -17.14 6.49 1.66
CA ASN A 3 -16.03 7.09 2.37
C ASN A 3 -16.52 8.35 3.12
N SER A 4 -16.41 8.36 4.46
CA SER A 4 -16.96 9.45 5.29
C SER A 4 -16.41 10.81 4.89
N ALA A 5 -15.13 10.89 4.50
CA ALA A 5 -14.52 12.13 4.02
C ALA A 5 -15.19 12.62 2.74
N THR A 6 -15.42 11.71 1.78
CA THR A 6 -16.11 12.03 0.51
C THR A 6 -17.53 12.53 0.73
N SER A 7 -18.28 11.97 1.68
CA SER A 7 -19.64 12.44 1.99
C SER A 7 -19.69 13.87 2.54
N LEU A 8 -18.57 14.36 3.06
CA LEU A 8 -18.39 15.71 3.61
C LEU A 8 -17.68 16.65 2.62
N GLY A 9 -17.36 16.19 1.41
CA GLY A 9 -16.58 16.97 0.44
C GLY A 9 -15.12 17.20 0.85
N ILE A 10 -14.58 16.36 1.73
CA ILE A 10 -13.20 16.46 2.22
C ILE A 10 -12.31 15.54 1.38
N SER A 11 -11.22 16.12 0.86
CA SER A 11 -10.19 15.36 0.15
C SER A 11 -9.57 14.28 1.03
N ASN A 12 -9.25 13.13 0.44
CA ASN A 12 -8.74 11.99 1.19
C ASN A 12 -7.68 11.21 0.41
N ALA A 13 -6.72 10.66 1.16
CA ALA A 13 -5.62 9.88 0.62
C ALA A 13 -5.48 8.56 1.38
N PHE A 14 -5.05 7.52 0.67
CA PHE A 14 -4.61 6.27 1.29
C PHE A 14 -3.11 6.33 1.54
N PHE A 15 -2.68 6.14 2.79
CA PHE A 15 -1.26 6.02 3.13
C PHE A 15 -0.86 4.56 3.31
N SER A 16 0.00 4.06 2.43
CA SER A 16 0.57 2.72 2.47
C SER A 16 1.84 2.68 3.30
N ILE A 17 1.81 1.93 4.40
CA ILE A 17 2.99 1.60 5.20
C ILE A 17 3.78 0.40 4.64
N ILE A 18 3.20 -0.32 3.67
CA ILE A 18 3.82 -1.45 2.97
C ILE A 18 4.46 -0.98 1.65
N LEU A 19 5.39 -1.78 1.14
CA LEU A 19 6.11 -1.50 -0.10
C LEU A 19 5.16 -1.32 -1.30
N GLY A 20 5.58 -0.48 -2.25
CA GLY A 20 4.79 -0.22 -3.46
C GLY A 20 4.58 -1.51 -4.26
N ALA A 21 5.61 -2.36 -4.34
CA ALA A 21 5.52 -3.65 -5.00
C ALA A 21 4.46 -4.55 -4.37
N VAL A 22 4.40 -4.64 -3.04
CA VAL A 22 3.42 -5.46 -2.32
C VAL A 22 2.00 -4.91 -2.53
N LEU A 23 1.85 -3.58 -2.50
CA LEU A 23 0.55 -2.96 -2.76
C LEU A 23 0.05 -3.27 -4.17
N CYS A 24 0.94 -3.35 -5.17
CA CYS A 24 0.58 -3.74 -6.54
C CYS A 24 0.12 -5.20 -6.67
N TYR A 25 0.24 -6.03 -5.64
CA TYR A 25 -0.39 -7.35 -5.63
C TYR A 25 -1.87 -7.31 -5.25
N VAL A 26 -2.40 -6.18 -4.77
CA VAL A 26 -3.85 -5.97 -4.70
C VAL A 26 -4.34 -5.70 -6.12
N LYS A 27 -5.41 -6.38 -6.54
CA LYS A 27 -5.93 -6.21 -7.90
C LYS A 27 -6.43 -4.78 -8.11
N PRO A 28 -6.14 -4.15 -9.26
CA PRO A 28 -6.83 -2.93 -9.62
C PRO A 28 -8.29 -3.23 -9.92
N HIS A 29 -9.14 -2.21 -9.75
CA HIS A 29 -10.58 -2.38 -9.92
C HIS A 29 -10.97 -2.86 -11.33
N SER A 30 -10.21 -2.43 -12.34
CA SER A 30 -10.41 -2.78 -13.75
C SER A 30 -9.97 -4.20 -14.09
N ALA A 31 -9.25 -4.91 -13.20
CA ALA A 31 -8.74 -6.24 -13.48
C ALA A 31 -9.54 -7.36 -12.80
N ILE A 32 -9.59 -8.48 -13.49
CA ILE A 32 -10.01 -9.77 -12.94
C ILE A 32 -8.79 -10.43 -12.31
N ASP A 33 -8.95 -10.88 -11.07
CA ASP A 33 -7.94 -11.63 -10.34
C ASP A 33 -8.41 -13.08 -10.22
N ASP A 34 -7.72 -13.98 -10.91
CA ASP A 34 -7.97 -15.42 -10.93
C ASP A 34 -7.06 -16.21 -9.99
N ARG A 35 -6.26 -15.52 -9.17
CA ARG A 35 -5.40 -16.16 -8.16
C ARG A 35 -6.28 -16.68 -7.01
N ALA A 36 -6.18 -17.98 -6.74
CA ALA A 36 -7.04 -18.66 -5.76
C ALA A 36 -6.25 -19.46 -4.72
N LYS A 37 -5.01 -19.86 -5.03
CA LYS A 37 -4.11 -20.60 -4.12
C LYS A 37 -2.81 -19.83 -3.89
N PRO A 38 -2.06 -20.10 -2.82
CA PRO A 38 -0.83 -19.36 -2.50
C PRO A 38 0.19 -19.36 -3.66
N GLU A 39 0.29 -20.45 -4.41
CA GLU A 39 1.21 -20.61 -5.54
C GLU A 39 0.95 -19.58 -6.65
N ASP A 40 -0.30 -19.14 -6.82
CA ASP A 40 -0.66 -18.16 -7.84
C ASP A 40 -0.10 -16.75 -7.53
N PHE A 41 0.31 -16.50 -6.29
CA PHE A 41 0.98 -15.26 -5.87
C PHE A 41 2.50 -15.33 -6.02
N THR A 42 3.03 -16.51 -6.36
CA THR A 42 4.47 -16.72 -6.63
C THR A 42 4.85 -16.43 -8.08
N VAL A 43 3.88 -15.99 -8.87
CA VAL A 43 4.07 -15.52 -10.25
C VAL A 43 3.67 -14.06 -10.35
N ARG A 44 4.20 -13.40 -11.38
CA ARG A 44 3.90 -11.98 -11.66
C ARG A 44 2.40 -11.80 -11.98
N PRO A 45 1.69 -10.86 -11.32
CA PRO A 45 0.31 -10.54 -11.65
C PRO A 45 0.15 -10.05 -13.09
N LYS A 46 -1.03 -10.27 -13.69
CA LYS A 46 -1.29 -9.97 -15.11
C LYS A 46 -1.19 -8.49 -15.47
N TRP A 47 -1.46 -7.60 -14.52
CA TRP A 47 -1.35 -6.15 -14.71
C TRP A 47 0.08 -5.62 -14.55
N VAL A 48 1.03 -6.44 -14.09
CA VAL A 48 2.45 -6.05 -14.05
C VAL A 48 3.09 -6.38 -15.39
N THR A 49 3.23 -5.38 -16.25
CA THR A 49 3.67 -5.56 -17.65
C THR A 49 5.19 -5.47 -17.83
N PHE A 50 5.92 -4.85 -16.90
CA PHE A 50 7.36 -4.71 -16.97
C PHE A 50 8.11 -5.99 -16.50
N PRO A 51 9.34 -6.24 -17.00
CA PRO A 51 10.17 -7.36 -16.54
C PRO A 51 10.53 -7.21 -15.05
N THR A 52 10.18 -8.19 -14.23
CA THR A 52 10.55 -8.19 -12.81
C THR A 52 10.71 -9.62 -12.25
N LYS A 53 11.57 -9.75 -11.24
CA LYS A 53 11.72 -10.96 -10.43
C LYS A 53 11.06 -10.82 -9.05
N VAL A 54 10.45 -9.68 -8.75
CA VAL A 54 9.79 -9.42 -7.46
C VAL A 54 8.43 -10.12 -7.47
N VAL A 55 8.42 -11.28 -6.84
CA VAL A 55 7.25 -12.12 -6.59
C VAL A 55 7.27 -12.60 -5.16
N PHE A 56 6.10 -12.95 -4.61
CA PHE A 56 6.09 -13.60 -3.31
C PHE A 56 6.80 -14.94 -3.39
N ARG A 57 7.64 -15.22 -2.41
CA ARG A 57 8.07 -16.59 -2.13
C ARG A 57 6.90 -17.31 -1.47
N LEU A 58 6.75 -18.61 -1.71
CA LEU A 58 5.62 -19.38 -1.18
C LEU A 58 5.48 -19.22 0.35
N PHE A 59 6.58 -19.24 1.08
CA PHE A 59 6.57 -19.07 2.54
C PHE A 59 6.19 -17.65 3.00
N GLU A 60 6.30 -16.63 2.14
CA GLU A 60 5.88 -15.27 2.47
C GLU A 60 4.37 -15.15 2.38
N ILE A 61 3.78 -15.59 1.26
CA ILE A 61 2.33 -15.54 1.06
C ILE A 61 1.59 -16.43 2.07
N LEU A 62 2.13 -17.60 2.40
CA LEU A 62 1.53 -18.49 3.41
C LEU A 62 1.36 -17.82 4.78
N LYS A 63 2.16 -16.80 5.13
CA LYS A 63 2.04 -16.10 6.43
C LYS A 63 0.82 -15.20 6.54
N PHE A 64 0.24 -14.77 5.42
CA PHE A 64 -0.90 -13.87 5.42
C PHE A 64 -1.98 -14.25 4.38
N PHE A 65 -1.93 -15.48 3.85
CA PHE A 65 -2.87 -15.95 2.84
C PHE A 65 -4.33 -15.87 3.32
N ASP A 66 -4.57 -16.19 4.59
CA ASP A 66 -5.89 -16.06 5.23
C ASP A 66 -6.44 -14.63 5.25
N SER A 67 -5.57 -13.62 5.12
CA SER A 67 -5.98 -12.22 4.96
C SER A 67 -6.35 -11.88 3.52
N VAL A 68 -5.77 -12.58 2.54
CA VAL A 68 -6.02 -12.37 1.12
C VAL A 68 -7.31 -13.07 0.68
N THR A 69 -7.62 -14.22 1.28
CA THR A 69 -8.86 -14.95 1.09
C THR A 69 -9.97 -14.46 2.03
N ALA A 70 -11.22 -14.81 1.73
CA ALA A 70 -12.34 -14.45 2.60
C ALA A 70 -12.15 -15.10 3.98
N ASN A 71 -12.11 -14.28 5.02
CA ASN A 71 -12.00 -14.72 6.40
C ASN A 71 -13.41 -14.92 7.02
N ALA A 72 -13.47 -15.15 8.34
CA ALA A 72 -14.73 -15.31 9.07
C ALA A 72 -15.73 -14.12 8.96
N SER A 73 -15.30 -12.97 8.41
CA SER A 73 -16.17 -11.82 8.11
C SER A 73 -16.76 -11.83 6.69
N GLU A 74 -16.61 -12.94 5.95
CA GLU A 74 -17.01 -13.15 4.55
C GLU A 74 -16.30 -12.26 3.52
N VAL A 75 -15.62 -11.19 3.96
CA VAL A 75 -14.92 -10.22 3.11
C VAL A 75 -13.42 -10.28 3.37
N SER A 76 -12.62 -10.49 2.33
CA SER A 76 -11.15 -10.56 2.45
C SER A 76 -10.52 -9.18 2.70
N ASN A 77 -9.34 -9.14 3.34
CA ASN A 77 -8.61 -7.89 3.46
C ASN A 77 -8.17 -7.38 2.08
N ALA A 78 -7.88 -8.27 1.12
CA ALA A 78 -7.58 -7.89 -0.25
C ALA A 78 -8.74 -7.10 -0.91
N TYR A 79 -9.98 -7.55 -0.74
CA TYR A 79 -11.16 -6.81 -1.19
C TYR A 79 -11.26 -5.45 -0.50
N ARG A 80 -11.02 -5.39 0.82
CA ARG A 80 -11.04 -4.11 1.57
C ARG A 80 -9.98 -3.14 1.06
N PHE A 81 -8.77 -3.62 0.75
CA PHE A 81 -7.73 -2.80 0.13
C PHE A 81 -8.15 -2.30 -1.25
N GLU A 82 -8.74 -3.16 -2.09
CA GLU A 82 -9.25 -2.74 -3.40
C GLU A 82 -10.28 -1.59 -3.26
N GLU A 83 -11.26 -1.72 -2.36
CA GLU A 83 -12.28 -0.70 -2.14
C GLU A 83 -11.68 0.62 -1.63
N VAL A 84 -10.70 0.55 -0.71
CA VAL A 84 -9.99 1.73 -0.19
C VAL A 84 -9.18 2.41 -1.28
N LEU A 85 -8.41 1.64 -2.06
CA LEU A 85 -7.64 2.15 -3.18
C LEU A 85 -8.55 2.75 -4.25
N ARG A 86 -9.72 2.17 -4.51
CA ARG A 86 -10.72 2.74 -5.42
C ARG A 86 -11.29 4.05 -4.90
N GLY A 87 -11.62 4.12 -3.62
CA GLY A 87 -12.32 5.26 -3.01
C GLY A 87 -11.45 6.46 -2.62
N CYS A 88 -10.11 6.33 -2.62
CA CYS A 88 -9.21 7.45 -2.31
C CYS A 88 -8.97 8.38 -3.51
N GLU A 89 -8.58 9.64 -3.27
CA GLU A 89 -8.22 10.59 -4.34
C GLU A 89 -6.73 10.52 -4.70
N MET A 90 -5.91 10.09 -3.75
CA MET A 90 -4.45 9.95 -3.90
C MET A 90 -3.95 8.75 -3.10
N ILE A 91 -2.88 8.13 -3.59
CA ILE A 91 -2.14 7.07 -2.90
C ILE A 91 -0.81 7.66 -2.45
N ALA A 92 -0.53 7.65 -1.16
CA ALA A 92 0.77 7.97 -0.59
C ALA A 92 1.47 6.67 -0.20
N VAL A 93 2.70 6.44 -0.67
CA VAL A 93 3.42 5.17 -0.44
C VAL A 93 4.71 5.44 0.31
N ARG A 94 4.97 4.68 1.39
CA ARG A 94 6.29 4.60 2.03
C ARG A 94 7.30 3.95 1.07
N SER A 95 7.85 4.73 0.16
CA SER A 95 8.85 4.32 -0.82
C SER A 95 9.55 5.56 -1.40
N SER A 96 10.42 5.37 -2.39
CA SER A 96 11.05 6.45 -3.15
C SER A 96 11.25 6.05 -4.61
N MET A 97 11.40 7.04 -5.49
CA MET A 97 11.62 6.81 -6.92
C MET A 97 12.97 6.13 -7.19
N GLU A 98 13.95 6.28 -6.31
CA GLU A 98 15.24 5.61 -6.37
C GLU A 98 15.15 4.12 -5.97
N PHE A 99 14.08 3.71 -5.27
CA PHE A 99 13.95 2.37 -4.71
C PHE A 99 12.99 1.47 -5.50
N GLU A 100 11.79 1.95 -5.84
CA GLU A 100 10.77 1.16 -6.55
C GLU A 100 10.10 1.93 -7.71
N PRO A 101 10.86 2.50 -8.67
CA PRO A 101 10.30 3.41 -9.67
C PRO A 101 9.21 2.77 -10.52
N GLU A 102 9.41 1.55 -11.05
CA GLU A 102 8.43 0.89 -11.91
C GLU A 102 7.15 0.54 -11.16
N TRP A 103 7.24 0.21 -9.86
CA TRP A 103 6.07 -0.11 -9.04
C TRP A 103 5.24 1.13 -8.69
N LEU A 104 5.90 2.26 -8.43
CA LEU A 104 5.22 3.53 -8.15
C LEU A 104 4.48 4.04 -9.40
N HIS A 105 5.11 3.96 -10.58
CA HIS A 105 4.45 4.27 -11.85
C HIS A 105 3.28 3.32 -12.12
N LEU A 106 3.47 2.01 -11.89
CA LEU A 106 2.39 1.04 -12.07
C LEU A 106 1.19 1.37 -11.18
N GLN A 107 1.41 1.80 -9.93
CA GLN A 107 0.29 2.17 -9.04
C GLN A 107 -0.54 3.31 -9.60
N GLU A 108 0.12 4.35 -10.13
CA GLU A 108 -0.57 5.45 -10.78
C GLU A 108 -1.34 4.99 -12.01
N GLU A 109 -0.75 4.12 -12.84
CA GLU A 109 -1.39 3.56 -14.03
C GLU A 109 -2.64 2.73 -13.70
N ILE A 110 -2.52 1.76 -12.78
CA ILE A 110 -3.60 0.80 -12.53
C ILE A 110 -4.77 1.39 -11.72
N HIS A 111 -4.53 2.47 -10.97
CA HIS A 111 -5.56 3.16 -10.21
C HIS A 111 -6.04 4.46 -10.83
N GLY A 112 -5.36 4.98 -11.86
CA GLY A 112 -5.71 6.20 -12.56
C GLY A 112 -5.72 7.44 -11.65
N LYS A 113 -4.87 7.46 -10.63
CA LYS A 113 -4.80 8.54 -9.63
C LYS A 113 -3.37 8.76 -9.14
N PRO A 114 -3.04 9.95 -8.63
CA PRO A 114 -1.67 10.26 -8.22
C PRO A 114 -1.14 9.27 -7.17
N CYS A 115 0.06 8.76 -7.42
CA CYS A 115 0.82 7.92 -6.48
C CYS A 115 2.07 8.69 -6.03
N MET A 116 2.07 9.14 -4.78
CA MET A 116 3.14 9.97 -4.20
C MET A 116 4.05 9.13 -3.30
N PRO A 117 5.34 8.94 -3.65
CA PRO A 117 6.30 8.41 -2.70
C PRO A 117 6.55 9.45 -1.59
N VAL A 118 6.34 9.07 -0.34
CA VAL A 118 6.54 9.96 0.82
C VAL A 118 7.82 9.66 1.61
N GLY A 119 8.78 9.00 0.96
CA GLY A 119 10.05 8.60 1.53
C GLY A 119 9.96 7.32 2.36
N MET A 120 11.12 6.86 2.81
CA MET A 120 11.23 5.72 3.70
C MET A 120 11.03 6.19 5.14
N LEU A 121 10.16 5.53 5.92
CA LEU A 121 10.08 5.85 7.36
C LEU A 121 11.46 5.63 7.99
N PRO A 122 11.95 6.57 8.82
CA PRO A 122 13.23 6.46 9.51
C PRO A 122 13.40 5.10 10.19
N THR A 123 14.54 4.46 9.99
CA THR A 123 14.87 3.19 10.65
C THR A 123 15.32 3.37 12.09
N LYS A 124 15.63 4.61 12.49
CA LYS A 124 15.94 4.99 13.86
C LYS A 124 14.71 5.65 14.45
N VAL A 125 14.35 5.28 15.68
CA VAL A 125 13.65 6.23 16.55
C VAL A 125 14.55 7.45 16.54
N CYS A 126 14.05 8.58 16.03
CA CYS A 126 14.67 9.83 16.41
C CYS A 126 14.50 9.86 17.93
N ASP A 127 15.54 9.48 18.69
CA ASP A 127 15.77 10.13 19.95
C ASP A 127 15.71 11.60 19.56
N ALA A 128 14.59 12.24 19.89
CA ALA A 128 14.46 13.67 19.77
C ALA A 128 15.68 14.20 20.52
N GLY A 129 16.66 14.67 19.74
CA GLY A 129 17.98 14.93 20.27
C GLY A 129 17.86 15.79 21.52
N GLU A 130 18.71 15.50 22.49
CA GLU A 130 19.22 16.55 23.35
C GLU A 130 19.51 17.79 22.48
N ASP A 131 18.96 18.91 22.96
CA ASP A 131 19.13 20.29 22.51
C ASP A 131 18.63 20.68 21.12
N THR A 132 17.30 20.84 21.05
CA THR A 132 16.78 22.10 20.52
C THR A 132 16.24 22.93 21.68
N ASP A 133 16.87 24.08 21.92
CA ASP A 133 16.57 25.15 22.89
C ASP A 133 15.14 25.76 22.71
N ALA A 134 14.10 24.92 22.73
CA ALA A 134 12.71 25.35 22.57
C ALA A 134 11.78 24.78 23.65
N TRP A 135 12.35 24.25 24.74
CA TRP A 135 11.60 23.77 25.92
C TRP A 135 12.05 24.42 27.25
N SER A 136 12.68 25.59 27.20
CA SER A 136 13.13 26.34 28.39
C SER A 136 12.01 26.96 29.23
N SER A 137 10.72 26.62 29.03
CA SER A 137 9.60 27.33 29.67
C SER A 137 8.78 26.55 30.70
N ILE A 138 9.21 25.37 31.15
CA ILE A 138 8.53 24.73 32.30
C ILE A 138 9.56 24.37 33.37
N LYS A 139 9.91 25.39 34.16
CA LYS A 139 10.31 25.23 35.56
C LYS A 139 9.36 26.04 36.43
N GLN A 140 8.49 25.34 37.15
CA GLN A 140 8.10 25.68 38.52
C GLN A 140 7.85 24.39 39.29
#